data_AF-A0A961HVE7-F1
#
_entry.id   AF-A0A961HVE7-F1
#
_cell.length_a   1.000
_cell.length_b   1.000
_cell.length_c   1.000
_cell.angle_alpha   90.00
_cell.angle_beta   90.00
_cell.angle_gamma   90.00
#
_symmetry.space_group_name_H-M   'P 1'
#
loop_
_entity.id
_entity.type
_entity.pdbx_description
1 polymer ?
#
loop_
_entity_poly.entity_id
_entity_poly.type
_entity_poly.pdbx_seq_one_letter_code
_entity_poly.pdbx_strand_id
1 'polypeptide(L)'
;MITPAIDLPSQTGGGALSDFSGSSQMLTPPPDYIQQHGINNRAQRRRTERAYNRLVRHGRHLLHRFSPFLRTIAVICIFTFLHSILLPHLQVGMPIIAQTFDEFDQQTKNRIEAYVERADRQTDADAWTNYVEIGIATERTEWEEDAYEVLLDTYESIEADESLTDAEKAAEKVSARELLNAARLDWEADADEYMYSERGRWRADQSDLTVDAILQEAYEAALAAADAAVAADAELNLDVWDAVVAGEIDPERDAFLQTLQTRFDDAMLDAVGLTPEEQDDFIQELNRRRAEIESEFTLRDNFYVLRGRNRYVALKRNDDLSARLYAEAESAENQALR
;
A
#
# COMPACT_ATOMS: atom_id res chain seq x y z
N MET A 1 -75.04 36.29 -14.72
CA MET A 1 -75.46 35.69 -16.00
C MET A 1 -74.45 34.63 -16.37
N ILE A 2 -74.88 33.37 -16.24
CA ILE A 2 -74.89 32.33 -17.29
C ILE A 2 -73.55 31.62 -17.46
N THR A 3 -73.43 30.50 -16.74
CA THR A 3 -72.73 29.27 -17.18
C THR A 3 -73.47 28.63 -18.36
N PRO A 4 -72.75 27.88 -19.21
CA PRO A 4 -72.97 26.42 -19.28
C PRO A 4 -71.62 25.66 -19.31
N ALA A 5 -71.39 24.52 -18.63
CA ALA A 5 -72.06 23.20 -18.68
C ALA A 5 -71.83 22.51 -20.04
N ILE A 6 -70.88 21.57 -20.17
CA ILE A 6 -71.03 20.08 -20.19
C ILE A 6 -70.15 19.61 -21.40
N ASP A 7 -69.30 18.58 -21.37
CA ASP A 7 -69.62 17.15 -21.30
C ASP A 7 -68.36 16.29 -21.11
N LEU A 8 -68.50 15.22 -20.31
CA LEU A 8 -67.61 14.05 -20.24
C LEU A 8 -68.35 12.89 -20.91
N PRO A 9 -67.70 12.04 -21.73
CA PRO A 9 -68.21 10.70 -21.98
C PRO A 9 -67.72 9.73 -20.91
N SER A 10 -68.71 9.13 -20.26
CA SER A 10 -68.66 8.04 -19.30
C SER A 10 -68.78 6.66 -19.95
N GLN A 11 -68.45 5.62 -19.16
CA GLN A 11 -68.98 4.24 -19.21
C GLN A 11 -68.33 3.27 -20.23
N THR A 12 -68.08 1.97 -19.96
CA THR A 12 -68.49 1.06 -18.86
C THR A 12 -67.77 -0.29 -18.98
N GLY A 13 -67.70 -1.01 -17.85
CA GLY A 13 -67.50 -2.47 -17.76
C GLY A 13 -66.44 -2.81 -16.71
N GLY A 14 -66.76 -3.01 -15.42
CA GLY A 14 -67.48 -4.18 -14.88
C GLY A 14 -66.49 -5.35 -14.84
N GLY A 15 -66.00 -5.91 -13.73
CA GLY A 15 -66.56 -6.15 -12.40
C GLY A 15 -66.05 -7.55 -11.97
N ALA A 16 -66.14 -7.84 -10.67
CA ALA A 16 -66.02 -9.15 -10.02
C ALA A 16 -64.69 -9.55 -9.33
N LEU A 17 -64.84 -9.69 -8.02
CA LEU A 17 -64.13 -10.57 -7.09
C LEU A 17 -63.94 -11.99 -7.66
N SER A 18 -62.79 -12.61 -7.44
CA SER A 18 -62.71 -13.99 -6.92
C SER A 18 -61.25 -14.46 -6.73
N ASP A 19 -61.11 -15.22 -5.64
CA ASP A 19 -60.03 -16.10 -5.22
C ASP A 19 -58.98 -16.55 -6.25
N PHE A 20 -57.70 -16.42 -5.86
CA PHE A 20 -56.68 -17.43 -6.12
C PHE A 20 -55.63 -17.33 -5.00
N SER A 21 -55.82 -18.04 -3.89
CA SER A 21 -55.33 -19.41 -3.67
C SER A 21 -53.84 -19.56 -3.93
N GLY A 22 -53.14 -20.08 -2.92
CA GLY A 22 -51.70 -20.09 -2.80
C GLY A 22 -50.94 -20.60 -4.02
N SER A 23 -49.89 -19.89 -4.35
CA SER A 23 -48.63 -20.52 -4.74
C SER A 23 -47.50 -19.64 -4.21
N SER A 24 -46.66 -20.22 -3.35
CA SER A 24 -45.37 -19.63 -2.97
C SER A 24 -44.53 -19.50 -4.24
N GLN A 25 -44.67 -18.38 -4.97
CA GLN A 25 -43.72 -18.05 -6.00
C GLN A 25 -42.43 -17.65 -5.30
N MET A 26 -41.43 -18.51 -5.40
CA MET A 26 -40.05 -18.14 -5.10
C MET A 26 -39.72 -16.93 -6.00
N LEU A 27 -39.53 -15.77 -5.37
CA LEU A 27 -38.93 -14.62 -6.03
C LEU A 27 -37.54 -15.05 -6.48
N THR A 28 -37.39 -15.20 -7.80
CA THR A 28 -36.09 -15.48 -8.41
C THR A 28 -35.30 -14.17 -8.43
N PRO A 29 -34.01 -14.20 -8.09
CA PRO A 29 -33.18 -13.00 -8.08
C PRO A 29 -33.00 -12.47 -9.52
N PRO A 30 -32.79 -11.16 -9.68
CA PRO A 30 -32.53 -10.55 -10.98
C PRO A 30 -31.28 -11.18 -11.64
N PRO A 31 -31.23 -11.28 -12.98
CA PRO A 31 -30.20 -12.02 -13.72
C PRO A 31 -28.76 -11.60 -13.38
N ASP A 32 -28.57 -10.32 -13.09
CA ASP A 32 -27.25 -9.70 -12.90
C ASP A 32 -26.55 -10.17 -11.62
N TYR A 33 -27.32 -10.57 -10.60
CA TYR A 33 -26.78 -11.07 -9.32
C TYR A 33 -26.13 -12.46 -9.45
N ILE A 34 -26.52 -13.25 -10.46
CA ILE A 34 -26.00 -14.60 -10.68
C ILE A 34 -24.70 -14.56 -11.50
N GLN A 35 -24.58 -13.60 -12.42
CA GLN A 35 -23.36 -13.42 -13.23
C GLN A 35 -22.19 -12.87 -12.41
N GLN A 36 -22.43 -11.96 -11.45
CA GLN A 36 -21.38 -11.38 -10.62
C GLN A 36 -20.66 -12.37 -9.69
N HIS A 37 -21.26 -13.53 -9.42
CA HIS A 37 -20.73 -14.52 -8.46
C HIS A 37 -20.40 -15.90 -9.05
N GLY A 38 -20.38 -16.05 -10.39
CA GLY A 38 -19.81 -17.23 -11.06
C GLY A 38 -20.40 -18.59 -10.63
N ILE A 39 -21.71 -18.67 -10.38
CA ILE A 39 -22.34 -19.86 -9.79
C ILE A 39 -22.84 -20.82 -10.88
N ASN A 40 -21.99 -21.73 -11.35
CA ASN A 40 -22.35 -22.70 -12.40
C ASN A 40 -22.97 -24.02 -11.90
N ASN A 41 -23.27 -24.17 -10.60
CA ASN A 41 -23.83 -25.41 -10.06
C ASN A 41 -25.23 -25.22 -9.44
N ARG A 42 -26.19 -26.04 -9.88
CA ARG A 42 -27.63 -25.96 -9.47
C ARG A 42 -27.83 -26.06 -7.95
N ALA A 43 -26.88 -26.65 -7.22
CA ALA A 43 -26.91 -26.75 -5.76
C ALA A 43 -26.55 -25.44 -5.04
N GLN A 44 -25.66 -24.63 -5.59
CA GLN A 44 -25.27 -23.33 -5.02
C GLN A 44 -26.36 -22.27 -5.24
N ARG A 45 -27.03 -22.29 -6.41
CA ARG A 45 -28.16 -21.39 -6.72
C ARG A 45 -29.32 -21.53 -5.73
N ARG A 46 -29.62 -22.75 -5.28
CA ARG A 46 -30.65 -23.00 -4.25
C ARG A 46 -30.22 -22.55 -2.85
N ARG A 47 -28.93 -22.44 -2.56
CA ARG A 47 -28.43 -21.93 -1.27
C ARG A 47 -28.49 -20.40 -1.22
N THR A 48 -28.13 -19.73 -2.31
CA THR A 48 -28.22 -18.26 -2.41
C THR A 48 -29.67 -17.77 -2.44
N GLU A 49 -30.58 -18.45 -3.14
CA GLU A 49 -32.03 -18.13 -3.11
C GLU A 49 -32.64 -18.25 -1.69
N ARG A 50 -32.17 -19.21 -0.87
CA ARG A 50 -32.62 -19.36 0.52
C ARG A 50 -32.00 -18.33 1.48
N ALA A 51 -30.83 -17.79 1.16
CA ALA A 51 -30.18 -16.73 1.93
C ALA A 51 -30.86 -15.37 1.65
N TYR A 52 -31.10 -15.06 0.38
CA TYR A 52 -31.82 -13.86 -0.05
C TYR A 52 -33.25 -13.82 0.51
N ASN A 53 -34.00 -14.93 0.39
CA ASN A 53 -35.35 -15.00 0.94
C ASN A 53 -35.40 -14.91 2.48
N ARG A 54 -34.31 -15.25 3.19
CA ARG A 54 -34.22 -15.04 4.65
C ARG A 54 -33.96 -13.56 4.99
N LEU A 55 -33.06 -12.90 4.25
CA LEU A 55 -32.77 -11.47 4.42
C LEU A 55 -33.97 -10.59 4.11
N VAL A 56 -34.70 -10.86 3.02
CA VAL A 56 -35.91 -10.10 2.66
C VAL A 56 -37.02 -10.29 3.70
N ARG A 57 -37.18 -11.51 4.24
CA ARG A 57 -38.15 -11.77 5.33
C ARG A 57 -37.77 -11.08 6.64
N HIS A 58 -36.48 -10.99 6.96
CA HIS A 58 -35.99 -10.29 8.17
C HIS A 58 -36.07 -8.77 8.01
N GLY A 59 -35.75 -8.21 6.84
CA GLY A 59 -35.90 -6.78 6.56
C GLY A 59 -37.35 -6.30 6.62
N ARG A 60 -38.30 -7.10 6.10
CA ARG A 60 -39.73 -6.78 6.16
C ARG A 60 -40.31 -6.82 7.58
N HIS A 61 -39.78 -7.70 8.43
CA HIS A 61 -40.16 -7.74 9.86
C HIS A 61 -39.56 -6.60 10.69
N LEU A 62 -38.36 -6.13 10.34
CA LEU A 62 -37.73 -4.99 11.01
C LEU A 62 -38.43 -3.66 10.67
N LEU A 63 -38.90 -3.49 9.44
CA LEU A 63 -39.59 -2.26 9.03
C LEU A 63 -40.99 -2.12 9.63
N HIS A 64 -41.70 -3.22 9.93
CA HIS A 64 -43.07 -3.17 10.48
C HIS A 64 -43.17 -2.94 12.00
N ARG A 65 -42.06 -2.95 12.75
CA ARG A 65 -42.08 -2.84 14.21
C ARG A 65 -41.85 -1.43 14.76
N PHE A 66 -41.48 -0.48 13.91
CA PHE A 66 -41.25 0.91 14.32
C PHE A 66 -42.51 1.76 14.10
N SER A 67 -42.91 2.48 15.15
CA SER A 67 -44.09 3.36 15.12
C SER A 67 -43.95 4.40 14.00
N PRO A 68 -45.06 4.90 13.42
CA PRO A 68 -45.02 5.87 12.32
C PRO A 68 -44.17 7.11 12.66
N PHE A 69 -44.02 7.44 13.95
CA PHE A 69 -43.18 8.53 14.43
C PHE A 69 -41.67 8.30 14.18
N LEU A 70 -41.17 7.08 14.42
CA LEU A 70 -39.77 6.72 14.16
C LEU A 70 -39.45 6.65 12.67
N ARG A 71 -40.44 6.34 11.83
CA ARG A 71 -40.29 6.40 10.37
C ARG A 71 -40.18 7.83 9.88
N THR A 72 -40.98 8.75 10.43
CA THR A 72 -40.87 10.18 10.09
C THR A 72 -39.53 10.75 10.55
N ILE A 73 -39.07 10.40 11.76
CA ILE A 73 -37.75 10.82 12.25
C ILE A 73 -36.64 10.24 11.37
N ALA A 74 -36.70 8.96 10.99
CA ALA A 74 -35.70 8.37 10.11
C ALA A 74 -35.67 9.05 8.72
N VAL A 75 -36.83 9.38 8.15
CA VAL A 75 -36.90 10.14 6.89
C VAL A 75 -36.33 11.54 7.08
N ILE A 76 -36.65 12.24 8.17
CA ILE A 76 -36.07 13.55 8.47
C ILE A 76 -34.55 13.44 8.67
N CYS A 77 -34.06 12.44 9.40
CA CYS A 77 -32.62 12.23 9.62
C CYS A 77 -31.88 11.89 8.33
N ILE A 78 -32.46 11.05 7.47
CA ILE A 78 -31.92 10.75 6.14
C ILE A 78 -31.97 12.00 5.27
N PHE A 79 -33.04 12.79 5.31
CA PHE A 79 -33.16 14.03 4.54
C PHE A 79 -32.19 15.10 5.06
N THR A 80 -31.98 15.22 6.37
CA THR A 80 -30.97 16.11 6.95
C THR A 80 -29.57 15.62 6.64
N PHE A 81 -29.30 14.31 6.67
CA PHE A 81 -28.00 13.74 6.30
C PHE A 81 -27.73 13.94 4.80
N LEU A 82 -28.75 13.75 3.95
CA LEU A 82 -28.72 14.07 2.53
C LEU A 82 -28.68 15.58 2.25
N HIS A 83 -29.00 16.44 3.22
CA HIS A 83 -28.90 17.88 3.06
C HIS A 83 -27.60 18.46 3.61
N SER A 84 -27.05 17.88 4.68
CA SER A 84 -25.84 18.35 5.34
C SER A 84 -24.57 17.74 4.78
N ILE A 85 -24.64 16.52 4.23
CA ILE A 85 -23.48 15.82 3.65
C ILE A 85 -23.65 15.86 2.14
N LEU A 86 -24.51 14.99 1.58
CA LEU A 86 -25.41 15.25 0.44
C LEU A 86 -25.26 16.48 -0.50
N LEU A 87 -26.03 17.51 -0.14
CA LEU A 87 -26.27 18.70 -0.92
C LEU A 87 -25.07 19.64 -1.02
N PRO A 88 -24.17 19.82 -0.04
CA PRO A 88 -22.92 20.57 -0.27
C PRO A 88 -22.08 20.06 -1.45
N HIS A 89 -22.19 18.78 -1.83
CA HIS A 89 -21.49 18.22 -3.00
C HIS A 89 -22.37 18.02 -4.25
N LEU A 90 -23.68 18.28 -4.16
CA LEU A 90 -24.62 18.18 -5.30
C LEU A 90 -25.27 19.52 -5.69
N GLN A 91 -25.18 20.54 -4.83
CA GLN A 91 -25.58 21.94 -5.07
C GLN A 91 -24.39 22.83 -5.44
N VAL A 92 -23.21 22.24 -5.67
CA VAL A 92 -22.31 22.83 -6.64
C VAL A 92 -22.95 22.53 -7.99
N GLY A 93 -23.77 23.44 -8.50
CA GLY A 93 -23.96 23.48 -9.96
C GLY A 93 -22.54 23.48 -10.51
N MET A 94 -22.19 22.46 -11.31
CA MET A 94 -20.84 22.30 -11.86
C MET A 94 -20.32 23.69 -12.21
N PRO A 95 -19.41 24.26 -11.39
CA PRO A 95 -18.92 25.58 -11.69
C PRO A 95 -18.16 25.40 -13.00
N ILE A 96 -18.11 26.46 -13.78
CA ILE A 96 -17.21 26.54 -14.93
C ILE A 96 -15.74 26.28 -14.49
N ILE A 97 -15.48 26.29 -13.17
CA ILE A 97 -14.24 25.95 -12.49
C ILE A 97 -14.15 24.44 -12.23
N ALA A 98 -14.14 23.62 -13.28
CA ALA A 98 -13.52 22.29 -13.21
C ALA A 98 -12.04 22.41 -13.61
N GLN A 99 -11.30 23.30 -12.95
CA GLN A 99 -9.87 23.44 -13.17
C GLN A 99 -9.12 22.66 -12.11
N THR A 100 -8.21 21.82 -12.60
CA THR A 100 -7.31 21.00 -11.80
C THR A 100 -6.01 21.79 -11.71
N PHE A 101 -5.74 22.36 -10.53
CA PHE A 101 -4.38 22.77 -10.20
C PHE A 101 -3.53 21.50 -10.09
N ASP A 102 -2.27 21.56 -10.51
CA ASP A 102 -1.39 20.40 -10.44
C ASP A 102 -1.17 19.96 -8.98
N GLU A 103 -1.04 18.67 -8.75
CA GLU A 103 -0.79 18.08 -7.44
C GLU A 103 0.72 17.88 -7.20
N PHE A 104 1.12 17.68 -5.94
CA PHE A 104 2.48 17.26 -5.62
C PHE A 104 2.68 15.79 -6.00
N ASP A 105 3.03 15.56 -7.27
CA ASP A 105 3.01 14.25 -7.88
C ASP A 105 4.40 13.60 -7.99
N GLN A 106 4.46 12.42 -8.62
CA GLN A 106 5.73 11.73 -8.84
C GLN A 106 6.69 12.51 -9.75
N GLN A 107 6.18 13.29 -10.71
CA GLN A 107 7.04 14.09 -11.57
C GLN A 107 7.76 15.18 -10.76
N THR A 108 7.03 15.84 -9.85
CA THR A 108 7.57 16.82 -8.91
C THR A 108 8.63 16.20 -8.00
N LYS A 109 8.34 15.03 -7.42
CA LYS A 109 9.32 14.26 -6.61
C LYS A 109 10.60 13.96 -7.40
N ASN A 110 10.48 13.52 -8.65
CA ASN A 110 11.64 13.23 -9.50
C ASN A 110 12.49 14.47 -9.80
N ARG A 111 11.88 15.67 -9.89
CA ARG A 111 12.64 16.92 -10.07
C ARG A 111 13.39 17.32 -8.79
N ILE A 112 12.82 17.02 -7.62
CA ILE A 112 13.44 17.25 -6.30
C ILE A 112 14.55 16.23 -5.98
N GLU A 113 14.52 15.03 -6.58
CA GLU A 113 15.47 13.93 -6.31
C GLU A 113 16.94 14.36 -6.37
N ALA A 114 17.31 15.21 -7.34
CA ALA A 114 18.69 15.71 -7.44
C ALA A 114 19.14 16.57 -6.25
N TYR A 115 18.20 17.17 -5.51
CA TYR A 115 18.47 17.89 -4.26
C TYR A 115 18.61 16.91 -3.10
N VAL A 116 17.75 15.89 -3.03
CA VAL A 116 17.84 14.80 -2.05
C VAL A 116 19.18 14.07 -2.15
N GLU A 117 19.59 13.64 -3.35
CA GLU A 117 20.88 12.95 -3.57
C GLU A 117 22.11 13.79 -3.13
N ARG A 118 21.99 15.12 -3.17
CA ARG A 118 23.04 16.03 -2.68
C ARG A 118 22.96 16.20 -1.18
N ALA A 119 21.75 16.26 -0.63
CA ALA A 119 21.48 16.30 0.80
C ALA A 119 22.01 15.05 1.49
N ASP A 120 21.91 13.87 0.87
CA ASP A 120 22.35 12.59 1.47
C ASP A 120 23.86 12.53 1.77
N ARG A 121 24.65 13.44 1.21
CA ARG A 121 26.08 13.57 1.50
C ARG A 121 26.36 14.39 2.77
N GLN A 122 25.34 15.02 3.32
CA GLN A 122 25.45 15.77 4.57
C GLN A 122 25.42 14.80 5.75
N THR A 123 26.10 15.20 6.83
CA THR A 123 26.10 14.49 8.11
C THR A 123 25.24 15.20 9.17
N ASP A 124 24.68 16.35 8.82
CA ASP A 124 23.93 17.23 9.71
C ASP A 124 22.50 17.40 9.18
N ALA A 125 21.53 17.28 10.07
CA ALA A 125 20.11 17.25 9.71
C ALA A 125 19.58 18.62 9.25
N ASP A 126 20.11 19.71 9.79
CA ASP A 126 19.73 21.06 9.38
C ASP A 126 20.29 21.35 7.98
N ALA A 127 21.53 20.95 7.72
CA ALA A 127 22.13 21.01 6.40
C ALA A 127 21.37 20.16 5.36
N TRP A 128 20.98 18.93 5.73
CA TRP A 128 20.17 18.07 4.87
C TRP A 128 18.84 18.74 4.52
N THR A 129 18.12 19.22 5.54
CA THR A 129 16.79 19.84 5.40
C THR A 129 16.85 21.06 4.47
N ASN A 130 17.84 21.92 4.66
CA ASN A 130 18.02 23.12 3.83
C ASN A 130 18.19 22.79 2.34
N TYR A 131 18.97 21.75 2.00
CA TYR A 131 19.14 21.34 0.60
C TYR A 131 17.82 20.91 -0.05
N VAL A 132 17.02 20.12 0.67
CA VAL A 132 15.74 19.62 0.16
C VAL A 132 14.70 20.74 0.09
N GLU A 133 14.65 21.63 1.08
CA GLU A 133 13.79 22.82 1.08
C GLU A 133 14.08 23.75 -0.10
N ILE A 134 15.34 23.89 -0.55
CA ILE A 134 15.67 24.65 -1.76
C ILE A 134 15.04 24.01 -3.00
N GLY A 135 15.06 22.68 -3.10
CA GLY A 135 14.42 21.93 -4.18
C GLY A 135 12.91 22.16 -4.18
N ILE A 136 12.26 21.93 -3.03
CA ILE A 136 10.82 22.14 -2.84
C ILE A 136 10.43 23.59 -3.14
N ALA A 137 11.21 24.59 -2.68
CA ALA A 137 10.92 25.99 -2.95
C ALA A 137 11.01 26.36 -4.43
N THR A 138 11.91 25.70 -5.17
CA THR A 138 12.03 25.87 -6.63
C THR A 138 10.78 25.33 -7.32
N GLU A 139 10.39 24.10 -6.99
CA GLU A 139 9.18 23.46 -7.55
C GLU A 139 7.90 24.19 -7.16
N ARG A 140 7.80 24.70 -5.94
CA ARG A 140 6.67 25.52 -5.51
C ARG A 140 6.55 26.78 -6.35
N THR A 141 7.68 27.39 -6.72
CA THR A 141 7.67 28.61 -7.54
C THR A 141 7.15 28.32 -8.94
N GLU A 142 7.57 27.21 -9.55
CA GLU A 142 7.05 26.76 -10.86
C GLU A 142 5.56 26.45 -10.78
N TRP A 143 5.14 25.69 -9.76
CA TRP A 143 3.74 25.38 -9.52
C TRP A 143 2.88 26.64 -9.30
N GLU A 144 3.37 27.61 -8.52
CA GLU A 144 2.66 28.86 -8.28
C GLU A 144 2.48 29.67 -9.58
N GLU A 145 3.49 29.71 -10.44
CA GLU A 145 3.42 30.38 -11.74
C GLU A 145 2.32 29.77 -12.62
N ASP A 146 2.32 28.45 -12.76
CA ASP A 146 1.32 27.71 -13.55
C ASP A 146 -0.08 27.87 -12.95
N ALA A 147 -0.20 27.78 -11.62
CA ALA A 147 -1.47 27.92 -10.91
C ALA A 147 -2.06 29.34 -11.04
N TYR A 148 -1.21 30.37 -11.10
CA TYR A 148 -1.68 31.74 -11.36
C TYR A 148 -2.13 31.95 -12.81
N GLU A 149 -1.48 31.31 -13.79
CA GLU A 149 -1.95 31.32 -15.18
C GLU A 149 -3.35 30.71 -15.30
N VAL A 150 -3.54 29.54 -14.68
CA VAL A 150 -4.84 28.85 -14.59
C VAL A 150 -5.91 29.75 -13.94
N LEU A 151 -5.57 30.46 -12.86
CA LEU A 151 -6.48 31.40 -12.21
C LEU A 151 -6.86 32.58 -13.12
N LEU A 152 -5.90 33.12 -13.87
CA LEU A 152 -6.15 34.22 -14.82
C LEU A 152 -7.09 33.77 -15.94
N ASP A 153 -6.82 32.61 -16.55
CA ASP A 153 -7.69 32.00 -17.56
C ASP A 153 -9.10 31.76 -17.00
N THR A 154 -9.21 31.36 -15.72
CA THR A 154 -10.51 31.24 -15.04
C THR A 154 -11.22 32.59 -15.03
N TYR A 155 -10.53 33.64 -14.59
CA TYR A 155 -11.14 34.96 -14.45
C TYR A 155 -11.58 35.52 -15.79
N GLU A 156 -10.81 35.28 -16.86
CA GLU A 156 -11.20 35.64 -18.23
C GLU A 156 -12.45 34.87 -18.67
N SER A 157 -12.53 33.56 -18.39
CA SER A 157 -13.71 32.75 -18.72
C SER A 157 -14.97 33.20 -17.98
N ILE A 158 -14.86 33.51 -16.67
CA ILE A 158 -15.95 34.04 -15.84
C ILE A 158 -16.41 35.41 -16.38
N GLU A 159 -15.46 36.27 -16.79
CA GLU A 159 -15.78 37.58 -17.32
C GLU A 159 -16.49 37.50 -18.67
N ALA A 160 -16.08 36.55 -19.52
CA ALA A 160 -16.66 36.32 -20.84
C ALA A 160 -18.05 35.66 -20.80
N ASP A 161 -18.46 35.07 -19.68
CA ASP A 161 -19.78 34.46 -19.55
C ASP A 161 -20.89 35.52 -19.48
N GLU A 162 -21.71 35.60 -20.52
CA GLU A 162 -22.85 36.53 -20.61
C GLU A 162 -24.07 36.06 -19.80
N SER A 163 -24.09 34.82 -19.32
CA SER A 163 -25.20 34.25 -18.56
C SER A 163 -25.15 34.60 -17.06
N LEU A 164 -23.98 35.03 -16.57
CA LEU A 164 -23.76 35.42 -15.17
C LEU A 164 -23.97 36.92 -14.97
N THR A 165 -24.59 37.29 -13.85
CA THR A 165 -24.65 38.67 -13.36
C THR A 165 -23.31 39.11 -12.75
N ASP A 166 -23.06 40.42 -12.64
CA ASP A 166 -21.83 40.96 -12.02
C ASP A 166 -21.60 40.43 -10.59
N ALA A 167 -22.69 40.21 -9.84
CA ALA A 167 -22.61 39.67 -8.48
C ALA A 167 -22.21 38.18 -8.48
N GLU A 168 -22.70 37.40 -9.44
CA GLU A 168 -22.33 35.99 -9.61
C GLU A 168 -20.88 35.87 -10.08
N LYS A 169 -20.45 36.69 -11.05
CA LYS A 169 -19.04 36.76 -11.49
C LYS A 169 -18.10 37.07 -10.34
N ALA A 170 -18.46 38.03 -9.47
CA ALA A 170 -17.67 38.36 -8.30
C ALA A 170 -17.58 37.17 -7.32
N ALA A 171 -18.67 36.44 -7.10
CA ALA A 171 -18.69 35.27 -6.24
C ALA A 171 -17.86 34.11 -6.80
N GLU A 172 -17.93 33.85 -8.11
CA GLU A 172 -17.13 32.80 -8.76
C GLU A 172 -15.63 33.09 -8.71
N LYS A 173 -15.21 34.35 -8.90
CA LYS A 173 -13.80 34.74 -8.75
C LYS A 173 -13.28 34.52 -7.33
N VAL A 174 -14.11 34.77 -6.32
CA VAL A 174 -13.78 34.44 -4.91
C VAL A 174 -13.62 32.93 -4.75
N SER A 175 -14.56 32.14 -5.27
CA SER A 175 -14.49 30.67 -5.19
C SER A 175 -13.25 30.10 -5.89
N ALA A 176 -12.88 30.60 -7.08
CA ALA A 176 -11.66 30.19 -7.78
C ALA A 176 -10.39 30.47 -6.95
N ARG A 177 -10.33 31.62 -6.26
CA ARG A 177 -9.22 31.95 -5.36
C ARG A 177 -9.19 31.06 -4.12
N GLU A 178 -10.35 30.71 -3.58
CA GLU A 178 -10.44 29.77 -2.46
C GLU A 178 -9.95 28.37 -2.86
N LEU A 179 -10.26 27.91 -4.09
CA LEU A 179 -9.76 26.66 -4.63
C LEU A 179 -8.23 26.68 -4.81
N LEU A 180 -7.65 27.75 -5.35
CA LEU A 180 -6.20 27.91 -5.44
C LEU A 180 -5.53 27.83 -4.06
N ASN A 181 -6.10 28.51 -3.06
CA ASN A 181 -5.55 28.47 -1.70
C ASN A 181 -5.62 27.07 -1.10
N ALA A 182 -6.71 26.32 -1.35
CA ALA A 182 -6.84 24.94 -0.91
C ALA A 182 -5.80 24.04 -1.60
N ALA A 183 -5.68 24.14 -2.93
CA ALA A 183 -4.69 23.38 -3.69
C ALA A 183 -3.25 23.67 -3.23
N ARG A 184 -2.93 24.93 -2.90
CA ARG A 184 -1.62 25.27 -2.35
C ARG A 184 -1.38 24.62 -0.98
N LEU A 185 -2.38 24.62 -0.10
CA LEU A 185 -2.26 24.00 1.22
C LEU A 185 -2.06 22.49 1.10
N ASP A 186 -2.78 21.83 0.18
CA ASP A 186 -2.62 20.40 -0.09
C ASP A 186 -1.23 20.11 -0.66
N TRP A 187 -0.79 20.90 -1.65
CA TRP A 187 0.55 20.77 -2.24
C TRP A 187 1.66 20.96 -1.21
N GLU A 188 1.56 21.97 -0.33
CA GLU A 188 2.55 22.21 0.73
C GLU A 188 2.56 21.08 1.77
N ALA A 189 1.39 20.53 2.12
CA ALA A 189 1.31 19.39 3.04
C ALA A 189 1.97 18.14 2.45
N ASP A 190 1.72 17.84 1.17
CA ASP A 190 2.33 16.70 0.48
C ASP A 190 3.85 16.87 0.32
N ALA A 191 4.32 18.10 0.07
CA ALA A 191 5.74 18.41 0.00
C ALA A 191 6.45 18.23 1.35
N ASP A 192 5.82 18.68 2.44
CA ASP A 192 6.32 18.47 3.80
C ASP A 192 6.36 16.98 4.15
N GLU A 193 5.30 16.22 3.86
CA GLU A 193 5.26 14.76 4.06
C GLU A 193 6.41 14.07 3.31
N TYR A 194 6.62 14.43 2.04
CA TYR A 194 7.73 13.91 1.25
C TYR A 194 9.09 14.24 1.86
N MET A 195 9.31 15.49 2.30
CA MET A 195 10.56 15.89 2.94
C MET A 195 10.82 15.09 4.22
N TYR A 196 9.83 14.95 5.10
CA TYR A 196 9.98 14.20 6.35
C TYR A 196 10.19 12.70 6.09
N SER A 197 9.50 12.13 5.10
CA SER A 197 9.69 10.76 4.62
C SER A 197 11.15 10.51 4.20
N GLU A 198 11.69 11.33 3.29
CA GLU A 198 13.07 11.20 2.83
C GLU A 198 14.08 11.47 3.96
N ARG A 199 13.79 12.38 4.88
CA ARG A 199 14.66 12.65 6.04
C ARG A 199 14.71 11.45 6.99
N GLY A 200 13.58 10.78 7.19
CA GLY A 200 13.51 9.53 7.95
C GLY A 200 14.41 8.45 7.36
N ARG A 201 14.37 8.26 6.04
CA ARG A 201 15.26 7.31 5.33
C ARG A 201 16.73 7.70 5.44
N TRP A 202 17.05 8.96 5.18
CA TRP A 202 18.42 9.47 5.31
C TRP A 202 18.98 9.24 6.71
N ARG A 203 18.20 9.52 7.77
CA ARG A 203 18.61 9.26 9.15
C ARG A 203 18.86 7.78 9.40
N ALA A 204 18.01 6.91 8.86
CA ALA A 204 18.22 5.47 8.95
C ALA A 204 19.52 5.06 8.26
N ASP A 205 19.87 5.65 7.11
CA ASP A 205 21.14 5.41 6.42
C ASP A 205 22.37 5.86 7.21
N GLN A 206 22.25 6.92 8.01
CA GLN A 206 23.31 7.36 8.92
C GLN A 206 23.52 6.41 10.10
N SER A 207 22.54 5.57 10.45
CA SER A 207 22.68 4.60 11.54
C SER A 207 23.71 3.51 11.20
N ASP A 208 24.64 3.26 12.14
CA ASP A 208 25.69 2.26 11.99
C ASP A 208 25.16 0.85 12.29
N LEU A 209 24.83 0.11 11.22
CA LEU A 209 24.51 -1.31 11.27
C LEU A 209 25.69 -2.20 10.82
N THR A 210 26.91 -1.66 10.80
CA THR A 210 28.08 -2.41 10.35
C THR A 210 28.40 -3.54 11.33
N VAL A 211 28.45 -4.77 10.81
CA VAL A 211 28.88 -5.96 11.52
C VAL A 211 30.02 -6.60 10.75
N ASP A 212 31.08 -6.98 11.47
CA ASP A 212 32.21 -7.66 10.86
C ASP A 212 31.74 -8.99 10.26
N ALA A 213 32.11 -9.23 9.00
CA ALA A 213 31.85 -10.52 8.37
C ALA A 213 32.66 -11.62 9.08
N ILE A 214 32.08 -12.82 9.22
CA ILE A 214 32.85 -13.98 9.67
C ILE A 214 34.07 -14.14 8.77
N LEU A 215 35.26 -14.10 9.37
CA LEU A 215 36.52 -14.15 8.64
C LEU A 215 36.61 -15.49 7.90
N GLN A 216 37.08 -15.44 6.65
CA GLN A 216 37.36 -16.65 5.88
C GLN A 216 38.30 -17.60 6.65
N GLU A 217 39.19 -17.05 7.46
CA GLU A 217 40.11 -17.78 8.35
C GLU A 217 39.37 -18.66 9.37
N ALA A 218 38.23 -18.23 9.91
CA ALA A 218 37.42 -19.03 10.83
C ALA A 218 36.83 -20.25 10.13
N TYR A 219 36.35 -20.09 8.89
CA TYR A 219 35.91 -21.22 8.07
C TYR A 219 37.06 -22.17 7.72
N GLU A 220 38.22 -21.64 7.34
CA GLU A 220 39.40 -22.47 7.04
C GLU A 220 39.88 -23.26 8.26
N ALA A 221 39.84 -22.65 9.45
CA ALA A 221 40.15 -23.31 10.71
C ALA A 221 39.15 -24.42 11.06
N ALA A 222 37.84 -24.16 10.89
CA ALA A 222 36.79 -25.15 11.13
C ALA A 222 36.93 -26.38 10.21
N LEU A 223 37.22 -26.17 8.92
CA LEU A 223 37.45 -27.26 7.97
C LEU A 223 38.71 -28.07 8.33
N ALA A 224 39.80 -27.40 8.69
CA ALA A 224 41.03 -28.07 9.11
C ALA A 224 40.83 -28.90 10.40
N ALA A 225 40.03 -28.40 11.35
CA ALA A 225 39.67 -29.12 12.57
C ALA A 225 38.80 -30.36 12.27
N ALA A 226 37.82 -30.21 11.37
CA ALA A 226 36.95 -31.31 10.95
C ALA A 226 37.73 -32.38 10.19
N ASP A 227 38.60 -32.00 9.25
CA ASP A 227 39.47 -32.93 8.52
C ASP A 227 40.41 -33.70 9.47
N ALA A 228 40.95 -33.03 10.50
CA ALA A 228 41.78 -33.67 11.51
C ALA A 228 40.98 -34.66 12.38
N ALA A 229 39.72 -34.37 12.68
CA ALA A 229 38.87 -35.22 13.53
C ALA A 229 38.53 -36.57 12.89
N VAL A 230 38.45 -36.62 11.55
CA VAL A 230 38.10 -37.83 10.78
C VAL A 230 39.31 -38.50 10.13
N ALA A 231 40.52 -37.93 10.27
CA ALA A 231 41.73 -38.39 9.57
C ALA A 231 42.15 -39.84 9.87
N ALA A 232 41.71 -40.40 11.02
CA ALA A 232 42.04 -41.76 11.43
C ALA A 232 40.98 -42.80 11.00
N ASP A 233 39.83 -42.35 10.48
CA ASP A 233 38.75 -43.24 10.08
C ASP A 233 39.00 -43.79 8.67
N ALA A 234 38.84 -45.11 8.51
CA ALA A 234 39.04 -45.78 7.22
C ALA A 234 37.95 -45.45 6.19
N GLU A 235 36.77 -45.06 6.68
CA GLU A 235 35.67 -44.48 5.92
C GLU A 235 35.38 -43.10 6.52
N LEU A 236 35.27 -42.06 5.69
CA LEU A 236 35.06 -40.70 6.16
C LEU A 236 33.75 -40.60 6.97
N ASN A 237 33.85 -40.30 8.26
CA ASN A 237 32.69 -40.14 9.14
C ASN A 237 32.09 -38.74 9.00
N LEU A 238 31.17 -38.58 8.04
CA LEU A 238 30.54 -37.31 7.70
C LEU A 238 29.77 -36.68 8.86
N ASP A 239 29.11 -37.49 9.69
CA ASP A 239 28.36 -36.99 10.85
C ASP A 239 29.29 -36.30 11.88
N VAL A 240 30.49 -36.87 12.08
CA VAL A 240 31.52 -36.29 12.96
C VAL A 240 32.12 -35.03 12.33
N TRP A 241 32.38 -35.05 11.02
CA TRP A 241 32.89 -33.90 10.29
C TRP A 241 31.91 -32.71 10.36
N ASP A 242 30.63 -32.95 10.03
CA ASP A 242 29.58 -31.93 10.06
C ASP A 242 29.36 -31.39 11.48
N ALA A 243 29.43 -32.24 12.51
CA ALA A 243 29.30 -31.81 13.91
C ALA A 243 30.46 -30.91 14.37
N VAL A 244 31.69 -31.15 13.91
CA VAL A 244 32.85 -30.28 14.22
C VAL A 244 32.72 -28.95 13.51
N VAL A 245 32.39 -28.95 12.22
CA VAL A 245 32.18 -27.69 11.47
C VAL A 245 31.07 -26.85 12.10
N ALA A 246 29.92 -27.46 12.43
CA ALA A 246 28.83 -26.77 13.09
C ALA A 246 29.26 -26.21 14.47
N GLY A 247 29.96 -27.00 15.28
CA GLY A 247 30.43 -26.56 16.61
C GLY A 247 31.38 -25.37 16.60
N GLU A 248 32.17 -25.20 15.54
CA GLU A 248 33.11 -24.08 15.38
C GLU A 248 32.44 -22.85 14.72
N ILE A 249 31.51 -23.05 13.77
CA ILE A 249 30.91 -21.95 12.99
C ILE A 249 29.63 -21.40 13.62
N ASP A 250 28.82 -22.22 14.30
CA ASP A 250 27.58 -21.75 14.91
C ASP A 250 27.79 -20.63 15.96
N PRO A 251 28.83 -20.67 16.83
CA PRO A 251 29.13 -19.55 17.72
C PRO A 251 29.43 -18.23 16.99
N GLU A 252 30.12 -18.28 15.84
CA GLU A 252 30.44 -17.11 15.03
C GLU A 252 29.18 -16.54 14.34
N ARG A 253 28.28 -17.42 13.88
CA ARG A 253 26.95 -17.02 13.36
C ARG A 253 26.11 -16.35 14.44
N ASP A 254 26.05 -16.95 15.62
CA ASP A 254 25.31 -16.39 16.75
C ASP A 254 25.87 -15.04 17.17
N ALA A 255 27.20 -14.90 17.21
CA ALA A 255 27.87 -13.63 17.51
C ALA A 255 27.55 -12.54 16.47
N PHE A 256 27.55 -12.89 15.18
CA PHE A 256 27.15 -11.98 14.11
C PHE A 256 25.71 -11.48 14.30
N LEU A 257 24.75 -12.40 14.46
CA LEU A 257 23.33 -12.05 14.59
C LEU A 257 23.05 -11.26 15.87
N GLN A 258 23.71 -11.62 16.98
CA GLN A 258 23.59 -10.88 18.24
C GLN A 258 24.16 -9.46 18.12
N THR A 259 25.29 -9.29 17.43
CA THR A 259 25.89 -7.98 17.17
C THR A 259 24.98 -7.13 16.30
N LEU A 260 24.45 -7.70 15.20
CA LEU A 260 23.50 -7.01 14.33
C LEU A 260 22.24 -6.57 15.10
N GLN A 261 21.68 -7.47 15.91
CA GLN A 261 20.52 -7.17 16.75
C GLN A 261 20.82 -6.04 17.72
N THR A 262 21.98 -6.04 18.38
CA THR A 262 22.38 -4.98 19.32
C THR A 262 22.49 -3.63 18.62
N ARG A 263 23.16 -3.59 17.45
CA ARG A 263 23.29 -2.38 16.61
C ARG A 263 21.93 -1.86 16.16
N PHE A 264 21.05 -2.78 15.77
CA PHE A 264 19.69 -2.45 15.36
C PHE A 264 18.87 -1.86 16.51
N ASP A 265 18.95 -2.46 17.71
CA ASP A 265 18.25 -1.96 18.89
C ASP A 265 18.78 -0.59 19.33
N ASP A 266 20.09 -0.36 19.24
CA ASP A 266 20.70 0.95 19.49
C ASP A 266 20.21 1.99 18.48
N ALA A 267 20.22 1.67 17.17
CA ALA A 267 19.71 2.56 16.13
C ALA A 267 18.21 2.86 16.28
N MET A 268 17.41 1.89 16.74
CA MET A 268 15.98 2.11 17.02
C MET A 268 15.74 3.15 18.12
N LEU A 269 16.72 3.43 19.00
CA LEU A 269 16.61 4.52 19.97
C LEU A 269 16.68 5.91 19.30
N ASP A 270 17.31 6.03 18.13
CA ASP A 270 17.38 7.29 17.39
C ASP A 270 16.03 7.70 16.80
N ALA A 271 15.07 6.78 16.70
CA ALA A 271 13.69 7.09 16.37
C ALA A 271 13.00 7.95 17.44
N VAL A 272 13.51 7.94 18.68
CA VAL A 272 12.93 8.67 19.81
C VAL A 272 13.23 10.17 19.66
N GLY A 273 12.28 10.90 19.09
CA GLY A 273 12.38 12.36 18.89
C GLY A 273 12.19 12.81 17.45
N LEU A 274 11.99 11.87 16.52
CA LEU A 274 11.57 12.15 15.16
C LEU A 274 10.09 12.57 15.11
N THR A 275 9.67 13.29 14.07
CA THR A 275 8.25 13.48 13.80
C THR A 275 7.58 12.14 13.46
N PRO A 276 6.25 12.00 13.63
CA PRO A 276 5.56 10.78 13.24
C PRO A 276 5.84 10.35 11.79
N GLU A 277 5.90 11.32 10.88
CA GLU A 277 6.15 11.10 9.45
C GLU A 277 7.57 10.59 9.21
N GLU A 278 8.59 11.17 9.86
CA GLU A 278 9.96 10.68 9.80
C GLU A 278 10.11 9.28 10.42
N GLN A 279 9.38 9.03 11.52
CA GLN A 279 9.53 7.81 12.30
C GLN A 279 9.12 6.57 11.50
N ASP A 280 8.04 6.65 10.73
CA ASP A 280 7.53 5.51 9.96
C ASP A 280 8.54 5.10 8.88
N ASP A 281 9.05 6.04 8.09
CA ASP A 281 10.06 5.77 7.06
C ASP A 281 11.42 5.38 7.66
N PHE A 282 11.84 5.99 8.78
CA PHE A 282 13.06 5.60 9.49
C PHE A 282 13.02 4.13 9.90
N ILE A 283 11.92 3.69 10.52
CA ILE A 283 11.76 2.30 10.97
C ILE A 283 11.70 1.36 9.78
N GLN A 284 10.95 1.72 8.72
CA GLN A 284 10.86 0.90 7.51
C GLN A 284 12.23 0.69 6.88
N GLU A 285 13.01 1.76 6.74
CA GLU A 285 14.32 1.74 6.13
C GLU A 285 15.34 0.97 6.98
N LEU A 286 15.34 1.16 8.30
CA LEU A 286 16.21 0.41 9.19
C LEU A 286 15.93 -1.10 9.15
N ASN A 287 14.66 -1.49 9.07
CA ASN A 287 14.26 -2.90 8.90
C ASN A 287 14.70 -3.46 7.54
N ARG A 288 14.58 -2.67 6.46
CA ARG A 288 15.07 -3.04 5.12
C ARG A 288 16.57 -3.32 5.16
N ARG A 289 17.36 -2.39 5.70
CA ARG A 289 18.83 -2.50 5.82
C ARG A 289 19.23 -3.73 6.64
N ARG A 290 18.56 -3.97 7.77
CA ARG A 290 18.78 -5.19 8.57
C ARG A 290 18.53 -6.45 7.76
N ALA A 291 17.39 -6.54 7.08
CA ALA A 291 17.04 -7.71 6.28
C ALA A 291 18.03 -7.95 5.13
N GLU A 292 18.56 -6.89 4.52
CA GLU A 292 19.61 -6.98 3.50
C GLU A 292 20.93 -7.52 4.07
N ILE A 293 21.34 -7.05 5.25
CA ILE A 293 22.53 -7.55 5.94
C ILE A 293 22.37 -9.03 6.31
N GLU A 294 21.22 -9.43 6.86
CA GLU A 294 20.93 -10.84 7.19
C GLU A 294 20.90 -11.73 5.93
N SER A 295 20.34 -11.22 4.83
CA SER A 295 20.30 -11.93 3.54
C SER A 295 21.71 -12.07 2.94
N GLU A 296 22.51 -11.01 2.94
CA GLU A 296 23.91 -11.06 2.48
C GLU A 296 24.71 -12.04 3.32
N PHE A 297 24.58 -11.96 4.64
CA PHE A 297 25.23 -12.86 5.58
C PHE A 297 24.87 -14.32 5.28
N THR A 298 23.58 -14.62 5.16
CA THR A 298 23.08 -15.97 4.83
C THR A 298 23.65 -16.47 3.51
N LEU A 299 23.74 -15.61 2.49
CA LEU A 299 24.32 -15.97 1.20
C LEU A 299 25.84 -16.21 1.29
N ARG A 300 26.57 -15.41 2.06
CA ARG A 300 28.03 -15.60 2.24
C ARG A 300 28.36 -16.79 3.11
N ASP A 301 27.56 -17.03 4.15
CA ASP A 301 27.70 -18.17 5.04
C ASP A 301 27.44 -19.49 4.31
N ASN A 302 26.43 -19.53 3.44
CA ASN A 302 26.07 -20.74 2.72
C ASN A 302 26.88 -20.98 1.43
N PHE A 303 27.65 -20.02 0.91
CA PHE A 303 28.34 -20.18 -0.38
C PHE A 303 29.81 -19.71 -0.38
N TYR A 304 30.71 -20.49 -0.99
CA TYR A 304 31.99 -19.97 -1.49
C TYR A 304 31.76 -19.20 -2.79
N VAL A 305 32.17 -17.94 -2.83
CA VAL A 305 32.22 -17.17 -4.08
C VAL A 305 33.60 -17.35 -4.70
N LEU A 306 33.73 -18.28 -5.65
CA LEU A 306 34.97 -18.47 -6.40
C LEU A 306 35.01 -17.54 -7.61
N ARG A 307 36.06 -16.75 -7.73
CA ARG A 307 36.32 -15.91 -8.90
C ARG A 307 37.04 -16.73 -9.98
N GLY A 308 36.29 -17.19 -10.98
CA GLY A 308 36.85 -17.73 -12.21
C GLY A 308 37.30 -16.62 -13.16
N ARG A 309 38.13 -16.98 -14.15
CA ARG A 309 38.79 -16.06 -15.11
C ARG A 309 37.85 -15.02 -15.76
N ASN A 310 36.53 -15.27 -15.86
CA ASN A 310 35.49 -14.34 -16.34
C ASN A 310 34.10 -14.54 -15.66
N ARG A 311 34.00 -15.23 -14.51
CA ARG A 311 32.69 -15.52 -13.87
C ARG A 311 32.81 -15.72 -12.36
N TYR A 312 31.78 -15.35 -11.62
CA TYR A 312 31.60 -15.75 -10.23
C TYR A 312 30.87 -17.10 -10.20
N VAL A 313 31.39 -18.06 -9.44
CA VAL A 313 30.71 -19.33 -9.17
C VAL A 313 30.42 -19.38 -7.67
N ALA A 314 29.14 -19.38 -7.31
CA ALA A 314 28.71 -19.65 -5.94
C ALA A 314 28.64 -21.16 -5.75
N LEU A 315 29.46 -21.72 -4.87
CA LEU A 315 29.43 -23.14 -4.48
C LEU A 315 28.88 -23.24 -3.06
N LYS A 316 27.84 -24.03 -2.85
CA LYS A 316 27.23 -24.18 -1.52
C LYS A 316 28.22 -24.84 -0.56
N ARG A 317 28.49 -24.22 0.59
CA ARG A 317 29.49 -24.67 1.59
C ARG A 317 29.08 -25.98 2.27
N ASN A 318 27.80 -26.11 2.62
CA ASN A 318 27.27 -27.28 3.31
C ASN A 318 27.11 -28.54 2.42
N ASP A 319 27.43 -28.46 1.11
CA ASP A 319 27.20 -29.56 0.16
C ASP A 319 28.49 -30.24 -0.36
N ASP A 320 29.68 -29.74 -0.04
CA ASP A 320 30.84 -30.09 -0.88
C ASP A 320 31.58 -31.40 -0.52
N LEU A 321 31.46 -31.91 0.71
CA LEU A 321 32.08 -33.19 1.09
C LEU A 321 31.00 -34.26 1.32
N SER A 322 30.07 -34.00 2.24
CA SER A 322 29.01 -34.94 2.62
C SER A 322 28.08 -35.26 1.45
N ALA A 323 27.48 -34.25 0.82
CA ALA A 323 26.54 -34.46 -0.29
C ALA A 323 27.22 -34.95 -1.58
N ARG A 324 28.46 -34.52 -1.86
CA ARG A 324 29.25 -35.08 -2.98
C ARG A 324 29.56 -36.56 -2.77
N LEU A 325 29.98 -36.97 -1.58
CA LEU A 325 30.24 -38.38 -1.29
C LEU A 325 28.97 -39.23 -1.28
N TYR A 326 27.85 -38.71 -0.75
CA TYR A 326 26.56 -39.39 -0.86
C TYR A 326 26.12 -39.55 -2.32
N ALA A 327 26.26 -38.51 -3.16
CA ALA A 327 25.93 -38.59 -4.57
C ALA A 327 26.87 -39.53 -5.35
N GLU A 328 28.16 -39.54 -5.03
CA GLU A 328 29.14 -40.47 -5.64
C GLU A 328 28.88 -41.92 -5.21
N ALA A 329 28.59 -42.17 -3.93
CA ALA A 329 28.21 -43.47 -3.39
C ALA A 329 26.91 -43.99 -4.04
N GLU A 330 25.88 -43.15 -4.14
CA GLU A 330 24.61 -43.50 -4.79
C GLU A 330 24.79 -43.75 -6.30
N SER A 331 25.71 -43.06 -6.96
CA SER A 331 26.06 -43.31 -8.36
C SER A 331 26.86 -44.62 -8.55
N ALA A 332 27.77 -44.94 -7.62
CA ALA A 332 28.58 -46.15 -7.66
C ALA A 332 27.75 -47.40 -7.36
N GLU A 333 26.82 -47.31 -6.42
CA GLU A 333 25.87 -48.39 -6.10
C GLU A 333 24.91 -48.67 -7.27
N ASN A 334 24.44 -47.63 -7.98
CA ASN A 334 23.64 -47.76 -9.20
C ASN A 334 24.41 -48.33 -10.41
N GLN A 335 25.74 -48.19 -10.45
CA GLN A 335 26.58 -48.79 -11.49
C GLN A 335 26.94 -50.25 -11.19
N ALA A 336 27.03 -50.65 -9.92
CA ALA A 336 27.27 -52.03 -9.51
C ALA A 336 26.04 -52.96 -9.68
N LEU A 337 24.84 -52.37 -9.82
CA LEU A 337 23.56 -53.08 -10.05
C LEU A 337 23.17 -53.21 -11.53
N ARG A 338 24.05 -52.82 -12.47
CA ARG A 338 23.91 -53.03 -13.92
C ARG A 338 24.96 -54.00 -14.42
#